data_AF-A0A3S4F4N1-F1
#
_entry.id   AF-A0A3S4F4N1-F1
#
_cell.length_a   1.000
_cell.length_b   1.000
_cell.length_c   1.000
_cell.angle_alpha   90.00
_cell.angle_beta   90.00
_cell.angle_gamma   90.00
#
_symmetry.space_group_name_H-M   'P 1'
#
loop_
_entity.id
_entity.type
_entity.pdbx_description
1 polymer ?
#
loop_
_entity_poly.entity_id
_entity_poly.type
_entity_poly.pdbx_seq_one_letter_code
_entity_poly.pdbx_strand_id
1 'polypeptide(L)'
;MDRCRLFAATDACVAPVLSLWEARDHPHNRARNAFVTSGALERPARAALFALPADACRHAGRSSLSGGDRAGTLRPFGKRN
;
A
#
# COMPACT_ATOMS: atom_id res chain seq x y z
N MET A 1 -25.67 9.38 -15.31
CA MET A 1 -25.27 10.79 -15.35
C MET A 1 -23.85 10.88 -14.80
N ASP A 2 -22.89 11.23 -15.65
CA ASP A 2 -21.47 11.28 -15.26
C ASP A 2 -21.19 12.59 -14.52
N ARG A 3 -21.08 12.53 -13.19
CA ARG A 3 -20.88 13.71 -12.35
C ARG A 3 -19.56 14.40 -12.66
N CYS A 4 -18.53 13.67 -13.08
CA CYS A 4 -17.26 14.27 -13.49
C CYS A 4 -17.45 15.18 -14.71
N ARG A 5 -18.29 14.79 -15.67
CA ARG A 5 -18.60 15.64 -16.83
C ARG A 5 -19.37 16.91 -16.45
N LEU A 6 -20.29 16.83 -15.49
CA LEU A 6 -21.13 17.96 -15.09
C LEU A 6 -20.30 19.09 -14.43
N PHE A 7 -19.27 18.75 -13.66
CA PHE A 7 -18.43 19.73 -12.94
C PHE A 7 -17.09 20.02 -13.62
N ALA A 8 -16.83 19.47 -14.82
CA ALA A 8 -15.54 19.58 -15.49
C ALA A 8 -15.07 21.03 -15.78
N ALA A 9 -16.01 21.97 -15.93
CA ALA A 9 -15.73 23.38 -16.19
C ALA A 9 -15.73 24.25 -14.90
N THR A 10 -15.78 23.63 -13.72
CA THR A 10 -15.88 24.32 -12.43
C THR A 10 -14.75 23.90 -11.50
N ASP A 11 -14.36 24.76 -10.56
CA ASP A 11 -13.43 24.41 -9.47
C ASP A 11 -14.13 23.69 -8.29
N ALA A 12 -15.12 22.85 -8.60
CA ALA A 12 -15.87 22.13 -7.58
C ALA A 12 -15.10 20.88 -7.12
N CYS A 13 -14.83 20.78 -5.82
CA CYS A 13 -14.19 19.62 -5.20
C CYS A 13 -15.15 18.41 -5.13
N VAL A 14 -15.36 17.74 -6.27
CA VAL A 14 -16.19 16.54 -6.37
C VAL A 14 -15.35 15.31 -6.72
N ALA A 15 -15.68 14.17 -6.11
CA ALA A 15 -15.09 12.88 -6.42
C ALA A 15 -16.18 11.79 -6.38
N PRO A 16 -16.07 10.73 -7.19
CA PRO A 16 -16.98 9.60 -7.09
C PRO A 16 -16.78 8.84 -5.77
N VAL A 17 -17.86 8.32 -5.19
CA VAL A 17 -17.79 7.36 -4.09
C VAL A 17 -17.62 5.98 -4.69
N LEU A 18 -16.42 5.42 -4.57
CA LEU A 18 -16.04 4.14 -5.14
C LEU A 18 -16.05 3.04 -4.08
N SER A 19 -16.41 1.84 -4.48
CA SER A 19 -16.14 0.64 -3.68
C SER A 19 -14.64 0.37 -3.59
N LEU A 20 -14.25 -0.56 -2.72
CA LEU A 20 -12.85 -0.99 -2.61
C LEU A 20 -12.33 -1.63 -3.91
N TRP A 21 -13.19 -2.35 -4.65
CA TRP A 21 -12.82 -2.98 -5.92
C TRP A 21 -12.70 -1.95 -7.05
N GLU A 22 -13.59 -0.95 -7.10
CA GLU A 22 -13.53 0.12 -8.11
C GLU A 22 -12.37 1.08 -7.87
N ALA A 23 -12.03 1.34 -6.61
CA ALA A 23 -10.97 2.27 -6.25
C ALA A 23 -9.62 1.86 -6.88
N ARG A 24 -9.31 0.57 -6.95
CA ARG A 24 -8.10 0.06 -7.59
C ARG A 24 -7.98 0.52 -9.04
N ASP A 25 -9.05 0.34 -9.79
CA ASP A 25 -9.06 0.51 -11.24
C ASP A 25 -9.25 1.97 -11.66
N HIS A 26 -9.54 2.87 -10.71
CA HIS A 26 -9.69 4.29 -10.96
C HIS A 26 -8.41 4.90 -11.58
N PRO A 27 -8.51 5.74 -12.64
CA PRO A 27 -7.35 6.25 -13.38
C PRO A 27 -6.27 6.90 -12.53
N HIS A 28 -6.68 7.68 -11.51
CA HIS A 28 -5.74 8.32 -10.58
C HIS A 28 -4.93 7.30 -9.77
N ASN A 29 -5.57 6.21 -9.32
CA ASN A 29 -4.92 5.20 -8.48
C ASN A 29 -3.98 4.31 -9.29
N ARG A 30 -4.36 3.96 -10.53
CA ARG A 30 -3.46 3.25 -11.45
C ARG A 30 -2.23 4.08 -11.81
N ALA A 31 -2.40 5.36 -12.15
CA ALA A 31 -1.30 6.24 -12.52
C ALA A 31 -0.25 6.40 -11.40
N ARG A 32 -0.66 6.21 -10.14
CA ARG A 32 0.20 6.35 -8.96
C ARG A 32 0.71 5.04 -8.38
N ASN A 33 0.38 3.90 -8.99
CA ASN A 33 0.62 2.57 -8.42
C ASN A 33 0.14 2.47 -6.96
N ALA A 34 -1.08 2.98 -6.70
CA ALA A 34 -1.63 3.07 -5.35
C ALA A 34 -1.95 1.70 -4.73
N PHE A 35 -1.99 0.64 -5.54
CA PHE A 35 -2.19 -0.74 -5.12
C PHE A 35 -1.07 -1.62 -5.70
N VAL A 36 -0.65 -2.63 -4.94
CA VAL A 36 0.40 -3.58 -5.30
C VAL A 36 -0.01 -5.00 -4.94
N THR A 37 0.47 -5.97 -5.71
CA THR A 37 0.32 -7.39 -5.38
C THR A 37 1.33 -7.79 -4.32
N SER A 38 0.86 -8.38 -3.21
CA SER A 38 1.68 -8.92 -2.13
C SER A 38 1.24 -10.35 -1.82
N GLY A 39 2.04 -11.32 -2.27
CA GLY A 39 1.64 -12.73 -2.27
C GLY A 39 0.43 -12.95 -3.19
N ALA A 40 -0.61 -13.60 -2.68
CA ALA A 40 -1.84 -13.88 -3.42
C ALA A 40 -2.89 -12.76 -3.35
N LEU A 41 -2.63 -11.66 -2.62
CA LEU A 41 -3.59 -10.58 -2.40
C LEU A 41 -3.10 -9.27 -2.99
N GLU A 42 -4.02 -8.50 -3.52
CA GLU A 42 -3.76 -7.12 -3.90
C GLU A 42 -4.12 -6.17 -2.76
N ARG A 43 -3.20 -5.25 -2.43
CA ARG A 43 -3.32 -4.40 -1.24
C ARG A 43 -2.85 -2.98 -1.57
N PRO A 44 -3.30 -1.97 -0.83
CA PRO A 44 -2.76 -0.62 -0.96
C PRO A 44 -1.24 -0.62 -0.83
N ALA A 45 -0.58 0.17 -1.69
CA ALA A 45 0.84 0.42 -1.61
C ALA A 45 1.18 1.22 -0.35
N ARG A 46 2.47 1.31 -0.02
CA ARG A 46 2.94 2.18 1.07
C ARG A 46 2.46 3.61 0.84
N ALA A 47 1.84 4.20 1.86
CA ALA A 47 1.52 5.62 1.88
C ALA A 47 2.80 6.48 1.97
N ALA A 48 2.76 7.64 1.29
CA ALA A 48 3.88 8.56 1.07
C ALA A 48 5.12 7.87 0.46
N LEU A 49 5.25 8.00 -0.86
CA LEU A 49 6.45 7.60 -1.56
C LEU A 49 7.54 8.66 -1.32
N PHE A 50 8.61 8.26 -0.64
CA PHE A 50 9.82 9.05 -0.52
C PHE A 50 10.74 8.71 -1.70
N ALA A 51 11.48 9.69 -2.20
CA ALA A 51 12.51 9.51 -3.23
C ALA A 51 13.79 8.83 -2.67
N LEU A 52 13.61 7.75 -1.92
CA LEU A 52 14.67 6.89 -1.40
C LEU A 52 14.90 5.73 -2.39
N PRO A 53 16.10 5.12 -2.41
CA PRO A 53 16.37 3.97 -3.27
C PRO A 53 15.36 2.84 -2.99
N ALA A 54 14.97 2.14 -4.06
CA ALA A 54 13.83 1.21 -4.11
C ALA A 54 13.92 0.04 -3.10
N ASP A 55 15.10 -0.23 -2.55
CA ASP A 55 15.34 -1.27 -1.56
C ASP A 55 15.05 -0.84 -0.11
N ALA A 56 15.02 0.46 0.18
CA ALA A 56 14.79 1.00 1.52
C ALA A 56 13.37 0.72 2.04
N CYS A 57 12.42 0.39 1.16
CA CYS A 57 11.09 -0.03 1.54
C CYS A 57 10.64 -1.34 0.89
N ARG A 58 11.52 -2.35 0.91
CA ARG A 58 10.97 -3.70 0.91
C ARG A 58 10.30 -3.90 2.27
N HIS A 59 8.98 -4.00 2.28
CA HIS A 59 8.31 -4.84 3.26
C HIS A 59 8.86 -6.24 2.97
N ALA A 60 10.01 -6.56 3.57
CA ALA A 60 10.53 -7.92 3.56
C ALA A 60 9.34 -8.74 4.02
N GLY A 61 8.84 -9.59 3.12
CA GLY A 61 7.74 -10.47 3.40
C GLY A 61 8.16 -11.36 4.55
N ARG A 62 7.97 -10.89 5.77
CA ARG A 62 7.74 -11.75 6.91
C ARG A 62 6.34 -12.28 6.65
N SER A 63 6.22 -13.20 5.68
CA SER A 63 5.22 -14.24 5.76
C SER A 63 5.32 -14.75 7.19
N SER A 64 4.23 -14.67 7.93
CA SER A 64 4.10 -15.27 9.25
C SER A 64 4.30 -16.77 9.10
N LEU A 65 5.56 -17.20 9.03
CA LEU A 65 5.93 -18.56 9.35
C LEU A 65 5.54 -18.72 10.81
N SER A 66 4.70 -19.71 11.06
CA SER A 66 4.24 -20.11 12.38
C SER A 66 5.44 -20.14 13.34
N GLY A 67 5.34 -19.40 14.46
CA GLY A 67 6.37 -19.38 15.48
C GLY A 67 7.71 -18.81 14.98
N GLY A 68 7.84 -17.48 15.01
CA GLY A 68 9.14 -16.84 14.80
C GLY A 68 10.20 -17.40 15.76
N ASP A 69 11.42 -17.56 15.27
CA ASP A 69 12.57 -18.04 16.05
C ASP A 69 12.78 -17.16 17.30
N ARG A 70 12.29 -17.65 18.44
CA ARG A 70 12.37 -16.95 19.73
C ARG A 70 13.82 -16.81 20.19
N ALA A 71 14.66 -17.80 19.90
CA ALA A 71 16.08 -17.75 20.25
C ALA A 71 16.82 -16.73 19.36
N GLY A 72 16.53 -16.73 18.06
CA GLY A 72 17.04 -15.77 17.09
C GLY A 72 16.69 -14.31 17.41
N THR A 73 15.48 -14.08 17.93
CA THR A 73 15.02 -12.73 18.31
C THR A 73 15.79 -12.17 19.51
N LEU A 74 16.17 -13.00 20.48
CA LEU A 74 16.87 -12.57 21.69
C LEU A 74 18.40 -12.51 21.55
N ARG A 75 18.99 -13.20 20.57
CA ARG A 75 20.43 -13.16 20.25
C ARG A 75 21.02 -11.75 20.13
N PRO A 76 20.42 -10.79 19.40
CA PRO A 76 20.95 -9.42 19.33
C PRO A 76 20.77 -8.64 20.64
N PHE A 77 19.84 -9.04 21.50
CA PHE A 77 19.59 -8.40 22.79
C PHE A 77 20.42 -8.99 23.93
N GLY A 78 21.34 -9.93 23.64
CA GLY A 78 22.36 -10.42 24.55
C GLY A 78 21.84 -10.66 25.96
N LYS A 79 21.04 -11.73 26.17
CA LYS A 79 20.79 -12.21 27.54
C LYS A 79 22.11 -12.71 28.12
N ARG A 80 22.84 -11.79 28.75
CA ARG A 80 23.97 -12.07 29.64
C ARG A 80 23.38 -12.72 30.88
N ASN A 81 23.58 -14.02 31.02
CA ASN A 81 23.55 -14.67 32.32
C ASN A 81 24.95 -14.55 32.90
#